data_AF-A0A2I7N7N6-F1
#
_entry.id   AF-A0A2I7N7N6-F1
#
_cell.length_a   1.000
_cell.length_b   1.000
_cell.length_c   1.000
_cell.angle_alpha   90.00
_cell.angle_beta   90.00
_cell.angle_gamma   90.00
#
_symmetry.space_group_name_H-M   'P 1'
#
loop_
_entity.id
_entity.type
_entity.pdbx_description
1 polymer ?
#
loop_
_entity_poly.entity_id
_entity_poly.type
_entity_poly.pdbx_seq_one_letter_code
_entity_poly.pdbx_strand_id
1 'polypeptide(L)'
;MKSDNYKAQIITLTIITGVICGYILGVIAMIMPNLVGHKYMLKEQISLLAGALLLGCFISSIYTGSLCDAIGRKKVIFITMLIYVIGICYFIIAKNYYHLYAARFIQGLAYGMCEIVMPLYLVEVSETRWRGQIITAFKMANTGGALVVSLV
;
A
#
# COMPACT_ATOMS: atom_id res chain seq x y z
N MET A 1 16.08 19.02 25.23
CA MET A 1 16.95 17.99 24.62
C MET A 1 16.26 16.66 24.30
N LYS A 2 15.16 16.24 24.95
CA LYS A 2 14.46 14.98 24.60
C LYS A 2 13.57 15.06 23.34
N SER A 3 13.26 16.28 22.88
CA SER A 3 12.39 16.54 21.72
C SER A 3 13.07 16.18 20.38
N ASP A 4 14.34 16.53 20.16
CA ASP A 4 14.98 16.36 18.85
C ASP A 4 15.21 14.88 18.46
N ASN A 5 15.52 14.02 19.43
CA ASN A 5 15.68 12.59 19.16
C ASN A 5 14.35 11.90 18.83
N TYR A 6 13.25 12.29 19.49
CA TYR A 6 11.91 11.75 19.21
C TYR A 6 11.44 12.12 17.79
N LYS A 7 11.77 13.34 17.38
CA LYS A 7 11.47 13.88 16.06
C LYS A 7 12.20 13.13 14.96
N ALA A 8 13.51 12.92 15.12
CA ALA A 8 14.30 12.12 14.19
C ALA A 8 13.76 10.68 14.08
N GLN A 9 13.32 10.09 15.18
CA GLN A 9 12.73 8.74 15.19
C GLN A 9 11.42 8.66 14.39
N ILE A 10 10.48 9.59 14.58
CA ILE A 10 9.21 9.60 13.82
C ILE A 10 9.46 9.80 12.32
N ILE A 11 10.35 10.73 11.96
CA ILE A 11 10.68 10.99 10.55
C ILE A 11 11.31 9.74 9.92
N THR A 12 12.26 9.11 10.61
CA THR A 12 12.88 7.86 10.13
C THR A 12 11.84 6.76 9.95
N LEU A 13 10.93 6.59 10.91
CA LEU A 13 9.85 5.60 10.84
C LEU A 13 8.88 5.90 9.69
N THR A 14 8.58 7.18 9.44
CA THR A 14 7.76 7.63 8.31
C THR A 14 8.41 7.26 6.97
N ILE A 15 9.71 7.51 6.83
CA ILE A 15 10.47 7.20 5.61
C ILE A 15 10.51 5.68 5.39
N ILE A 16 10.85 4.90 6.42
CA ILE A 16 10.89 3.43 6.34
C ILE A 16 9.51 2.89 5.90
N THR A 17 8.44 3.35 6.55
CA THR A 17 7.08 2.88 6.24
C THR A 17 6.67 3.26 4.81
N GLY A 18 6.98 4.49 4.38
CA GLY A 18 6.71 4.95 3.01
C GLY A 18 7.47 4.13 1.97
N VAL A 19 8.77 3.92 2.15
CA VAL A 19 9.58 3.11 1.22
C VAL A 19 9.06 1.68 1.11
N ILE A 20 8.69 1.05 2.22
CA ILE A 20 8.13 -0.31 2.22
C ILE A 20 6.81 -0.37 1.45
N CYS A 21 5.90 0.59 1.66
CA CYS A 21 4.64 0.66 0.92
C CYS A 21 4.88 0.84 -0.59
N GLY A 22 5.86 1.67 -0.95
CA GLY A 22 6.21 1.94 -2.34
C GLY A 22 6.85 0.75 -3.02
N TYR A 23 7.76 0.08 -2.32
CA TYR A 23 8.41 -1.14 -2.79
C TYR A 23 7.38 -2.22 -3.11
N ILE A 24 6.42 -2.42 -2.21
CA ILE A 24 5.32 -3.36 -2.37
C ILE A 24 4.55 -3.11 -3.68
N LEU A 25 4.18 -1.86 -3.95
CA LEU A 25 3.48 -1.50 -5.18
C LEU A 25 4.38 -1.70 -6.42
N GLY A 26 5.65 -1.29 -6.32
CA GLY A 26 6.64 -1.38 -7.40
C GLY A 26 6.92 -2.81 -7.86
N VAL A 27 7.14 -3.75 -6.93
CA VAL A 27 7.43 -5.16 -7.26
C VAL A 27 6.27 -5.78 -8.02
N ILE A 28 5.05 -5.47 -7.60
CA ILE A 28 3.82 -5.97 -8.22
C ILE A 28 3.65 -5.44 -9.64
N ALA A 29 4.03 -4.19 -9.89
CA ALA A 29 4.03 -3.59 -11.22
C ALA A 29 5.12 -4.18 -12.14
N MET A 30 6.33 -4.44 -11.60
CA MET A 30 7.45 -5.05 -12.33
C MET A 30 7.14 -6.48 -12.83
N ILE A 31 6.37 -7.25 -12.06
CA ILE A 31 6.04 -8.64 -12.41
C ILE A 31 4.94 -8.70 -13.49
N MET A 32 4.07 -7.69 -13.59
CA MET A 32 2.92 -7.69 -14.51
C MET A 32 3.29 -7.89 -16.00
N PRO A 33 4.31 -7.21 -16.57
CA PRO A 33 4.77 -7.46 -17.93
C PRO A 33 5.36 -8.87 -18.13
N ASN A 34 6.00 -9.44 -17.11
CA ASN A 34 6.59 -10.78 -17.19
C ASN A 34 5.53 -11.89 -17.23
N LEU A 35 4.32 -11.63 -16.73
CA LEU A 35 3.16 -12.52 -16.88
C LEU A 35 2.72 -12.66 -18.36
N VAL A 36 3.11 -11.73 -19.24
CA VAL A 36 2.84 -11.79 -20.69
C VAL A 36 3.74 -12.79 -21.39
N GLY A 37 4.98 -12.98 -20.90
CA GLY A 37 5.93 -13.93 -21.46
C GLY A 37 5.58 -15.39 -21.17
N HIS A 38 4.89 -15.65 -20.05
CA HIS A 38 4.38 -16.98 -19.70
C HIS A 38 3.00 -17.24 -20.31
N LYS A 39 2.97 -17.46 -21.62
CA LYS A 39 1.98 -18.24 -22.42
C LYS A 39 0.45 -18.08 -22.24
N TYR A 40 -0.12 -17.20 -21.40
CA TYR A 40 -1.56 -17.28 -21.08
C TYR A 40 -2.37 -15.98 -20.92
N MET A 41 -1.81 -14.77 -21.06
CA MET A 41 -2.56 -13.52 -20.77
C MET A 41 -2.55 -12.52 -21.94
N LEU A 42 -3.74 -12.08 -22.37
CA LEU A 42 -3.93 -11.00 -23.34
C LEU A 42 -3.49 -9.65 -22.73
N LYS A 43 -2.98 -8.72 -23.55
CA LYS A 43 -2.63 -7.36 -23.07
C LYS A 43 -3.80 -6.66 -22.36
N GLU A 44 -5.03 -6.89 -22.84
CA GLU A 44 -6.26 -6.36 -22.24
C GLU A 44 -6.50 -6.89 -20.81
N GLN A 45 -6.20 -8.15 -20.56
CA GLN A 45 -6.37 -8.79 -19.25
C GLN A 45 -5.44 -8.21 -18.18
N ILE A 46 -4.23 -7.79 -18.58
CA ILE A 46 -3.28 -7.14 -17.68
C ILE A 46 -3.77 -5.75 -17.28
N SER A 47 -4.28 -4.99 -18.25
CA SER A 47 -4.87 -3.68 -17.99
C SER A 47 -6.05 -3.79 -17.03
N LEU A 48 -6.89 -4.83 -17.19
CA LEU A 48 -7.97 -5.13 -16.26
C LEU A 48 -7.46 -5.55 -14.88
N LEU A 49 -6.38 -6.31 -14.78
CA LEU A 49 -5.73 -6.64 -13.50
C LEU A 49 -5.19 -5.39 -12.78
N ALA A 50 -4.60 -4.45 -13.51
CA ALA A 50 -4.18 -3.17 -12.96
C ALA A 50 -5.39 -2.32 -12.52
N GLY A 51 -6.47 -2.33 -13.31
CA GLY A 51 -7.74 -1.69 -12.97
C GLY A 51 -8.39 -2.28 -11.72
N ALA A 52 -8.32 -3.59 -11.51
CA ALA A 52 -8.86 -4.27 -10.33
C ALA A 52 -8.24 -3.75 -9.03
N LEU A 53 -6.93 -3.50 -9.04
CA LEU A 53 -6.22 -2.90 -7.92
C LEU A 53 -6.74 -1.49 -7.63
N LEU A 54 -6.89 -0.65 -8.65
CA LEU A 54 -7.43 0.71 -8.51
C LEU A 54 -8.87 0.71 -8.02
N LEU A 55 -9.71 -0.22 -8.50
CA LEU A 55 -11.08 -0.39 -8.01
C LEU A 55 -11.11 -0.78 -6.52
N GLY A 56 -10.24 -1.69 -6.10
CA GLY A 56 -10.07 -2.04 -4.69
C GLY A 56 -9.62 -0.82 -3.85
N CYS A 57 -8.66 -0.04 -4.34
CA CYS A 57 -8.23 1.19 -3.68
C CYS A 57 -9.37 2.21 -3.54
N PHE A 58 -10.19 2.37 -4.59
CA PHE A 58 -11.32 3.29 -4.57
C PHE A 58 -12.35 2.88 -3.50
N ILE A 59 -12.75 1.60 -3.50
CA ILE A 59 -13.75 1.08 -2.56
C ILE A 59 -13.24 1.19 -1.13
N SER A 60 -12.01 0.76 -0.87
CA SER A 60 -11.43 0.85 0.47
C SER A 60 -11.34 2.30 0.96
N SER A 61 -11.04 3.26 0.08
CA SER A 61 -10.89 4.66 0.47
C SER A 61 -12.15 5.26 1.09
N ILE A 62 -13.32 4.82 0.64
CA ILE A 62 -14.62 5.29 1.14
C ILE A 62 -14.85 4.83 2.59
N TYR A 63 -14.55 3.56 2.88
CA TYR A 63 -14.88 2.97 4.19
C TYR A 63 -13.76 3.11 5.23
N THR A 64 -12.52 3.31 4.81
CA THR A 64 -11.35 3.31 5.72
C THR A 64 -11.44 4.39 6.79
N GLY A 65 -11.96 5.56 6.46
CA GLY A 65 -12.16 6.66 7.41
C GLY A 65 -13.07 6.26 8.57
N SER A 66 -14.30 5.88 8.26
CA SER A 66 -15.28 5.44 9.26
C SER A 66 -14.82 4.21 10.05
N LEU A 67 -14.12 3.28 9.39
CA LEU A 67 -13.58 2.10 10.05
C LEU A 67 -12.53 2.47 11.10
N CYS A 68 -11.65 3.43 10.81
CA CYS A 68 -10.67 3.92 11.77
C CYS A 68 -11.29 4.59 12.99
N ASP A 69 -12.37 5.34 12.78
CA ASP A 69 -13.05 6.02 13.88
C ASP A 69 -13.81 5.01 14.76
N ALA A 70 -14.33 3.93 14.18
CA ALA A 70 -15.09 2.91 14.91
C ALA A 70 -14.23 1.94 15.75
N ILE A 71 -13.14 1.40 15.18
CA ILE A 71 -12.32 0.36 15.85
C ILE A 71 -10.92 0.83 16.27
N GLY A 72 -10.55 2.05 15.90
CA GLY A 72 -9.26 2.67 16.22
C GLY A 72 -8.17 2.35 15.20
N ARG A 73 -7.31 3.35 14.93
CA ARG A 73 -6.26 3.31 13.89
C ARG A 73 -5.35 2.08 13.98
N LYS A 74 -4.83 1.76 15.17
CA LYS A 74 -3.87 0.65 15.37
C LYS A 74 -4.45 -0.71 14.98
N LYS A 75 -5.74 -0.94 15.25
CA LYS A 75 -6.42 -2.18 14.86
C LYS A 75 -6.64 -2.23 13.35
N VAL A 76 -7.01 -1.11 12.74
CA VAL A 76 -7.15 -1.04 11.28
C VAL A 76 -5.83 -1.34 10.58
N ILE A 77 -4.71 -0.80 11.07
CA ILE A 77 -3.36 -1.12 10.53
C ILE A 77 -3.13 -2.63 10.51
N PHE A 78 -3.43 -3.31 11.63
CA PHE A 78 -3.22 -4.75 11.75
C PHE A 78 -4.13 -5.54 10.80
N ILE A 79 -5.41 -5.15 10.69
CA ILE A 79 -6.37 -5.76 9.76
C ILE A 79 -5.90 -5.59 8.31
N THR A 80 -5.45 -4.39 7.94
CA THR A 80 -4.93 -4.10 6.61
C THR A 80 -3.75 -5.01 6.26
N MET A 81 -2.81 -5.18 7.19
CA MET A 81 -1.67 -6.10 6.99
C MET A 81 -2.12 -7.54 6.79
N LEU A 82 -3.11 -8.02 7.56
CA LEU A 82 -3.66 -9.37 7.38
C LEU A 82 -4.31 -9.55 6.01
N ILE A 83 -5.15 -8.60 5.58
CA ILE A 83 -5.78 -8.64 4.26
C ILE A 83 -4.71 -8.63 3.16
N TYR A 84 -3.64 -7.85 3.34
CA TYR A 84 -2.54 -7.78 2.40
C TYR A 84 -1.80 -9.12 2.25
N VAL A 85 -1.47 -9.77 3.38
CA VAL A 85 -0.83 -11.10 3.40
C VAL A 85 -1.72 -12.15 2.74
N ILE A 86 -3.01 -12.16 3.06
CA ILE A 86 -3.98 -13.06 2.43
C ILE A 86 -4.02 -12.83 0.92
N GLY A 87 -4.03 -11.57 0.48
CA GLY A 87 -3.98 -11.20 -0.93
C GLY A 87 -2.73 -11.70 -1.66
N ILE A 88 -1.55 -11.63 -1.03
CA ILE A 88 -0.30 -12.18 -1.60
C ILE A 88 -0.35 -13.71 -1.65
N CYS A 89 -0.73 -14.38 -0.57
CA CYS A 89 -0.83 -15.84 -0.54
C CYS A 89 -1.79 -16.35 -1.61
N TYR A 90 -2.93 -15.68 -1.78
CA TYR A 90 -3.90 -16.02 -2.81
C TYR A 90 -3.36 -15.74 -4.22
N PHE A 91 -2.60 -14.67 -4.42
CA PHE A 91 -1.94 -14.37 -5.69
C PHE A 91 -0.93 -15.45 -6.11
N ILE A 92 -0.15 -15.99 -5.16
CA ILE A 92 0.86 -17.04 -5.42
C ILE A 92 0.20 -18.37 -5.83
N ILE A 93 -0.94 -18.71 -5.22
CA ILE A 93 -1.63 -20.00 -5.45
C ILE A 93 -2.55 -19.93 -6.69
N ALA A 94 -2.83 -18.73 -7.21
CA ALA A 94 -3.76 -18.52 -8.30
C ALA A 94 -3.30 -19.20 -9.61
N LYS A 95 -4.14 -20.11 -10.13
CA LYS A 95 -3.90 -20.84 -11.39
C LYS A 95 -4.68 -20.30 -12.59
N ASN A 96 -5.70 -19.47 -12.34
CA ASN A 96 -6.63 -18.95 -13.34
C ASN A 96 -6.66 -17.42 -13.33
N TYR A 97 -6.96 -16.81 -14.49
CA TYR A 97 -7.10 -15.35 -14.64
C TYR A 97 -8.04 -14.74 -13.60
N TYR A 98 -9.23 -15.33 -13.40
CA TYR A 98 -10.21 -14.82 -12.44
C TYR A 98 -9.70 -14.84 -10.99
N HIS A 99 -8.85 -15.82 -10.64
CA HIS A 99 -8.25 -15.89 -9.30
C HIS A 99 -7.19 -14.80 -9.13
N LEU A 100 -6.37 -14.55 -10.17
CA LEU A 100 -5.44 -13.42 -10.18
C LEU A 100 -6.17 -12.08 -10.07
N TYR A 101 -7.31 -11.93 -10.78
CA TYR A 101 -8.15 -10.73 -10.72
C TYR A 101 -8.70 -10.49 -9.32
N ALA A 102 -9.28 -11.52 -8.70
CA ALA A 102 -9.77 -11.44 -7.32
C ALA A 102 -8.62 -11.16 -6.32
N ALA A 103 -7.47 -11.80 -6.47
CA ALA A 103 -6.29 -11.52 -5.65
C ALA A 103 -5.84 -10.06 -5.75
N ARG A 104 -5.84 -9.49 -6.96
CA ARG A 104 -5.48 -8.08 -7.19
C ARG A 104 -6.47 -7.12 -6.59
N PHE A 105 -7.76 -7.44 -6.66
CA PHE A 105 -8.79 -6.66 -6.01
C PHE A 105 -8.59 -6.64 -4.48
N ILE A 106 -8.30 -7.79 -3.86
CA ILE A 106 -8.02 -7.91 -2.42
C ILE A 106 -6.76 -7.11 -2.03
N GLN A 107 -5.68 -7.23 -2.81
CA GLN A 107 -4.46 -6.46 -2.60
C GLN A 107 -4.72 -4.95 -2.72
N GLY A 108 -5.54 -4.53 -3.67
CA GLY A 108 -5.96 -3.13 -3.84
C GLY A 108 -6.76 -2.60 -2.66
N LEU A 109 -7.67 -3.40 -2.11
CA LEU A 109 -8.40 -3.04 -0.88
C LEU A 109 -7.41 -2.78 0.27
N ALA A 110 -6.47 -3.69 0.51
CA ALA A 110 -5.48 -3.51 1.58
C ALA A 110 -4.54 -2.32 1.32
N TYR A 111 -4.06 -2.15 0.09
CA TYR A 111 -3.15 -1.04 -0.24
C TYR A 111 -3.84 0.32 -0.05
N GLY A 112 -5.09 0.46 -0.51
CA GLY A 112 -5.87 1.69 -0.31
C GLY A 112 -6.12 2.01 1.16
N MET A 113 -6.43 1.00 1.98
CA MET A 113 -6.53 1.18 3.43
C MET A 113 -5.19 1.65 4.03
N CYS A 114 -4.07 1.05 3.61
CA CYS A 114 -2.74 1.37 4.13
C CYS A 114 -2.36 2.83 3.84
N GLU A 115 -2.62 3.31 2.63
CA GLU A 115 -2.31 4.68 2.18
C GLU A 115 -3.08 5.77 2.95
N ILE A 116 -4.21 5.41 3.57
CA ILE A 116 -4.99 6.34 4.39
C ILE A 116 -4.59 6.23 5.85
N VAL A 117 -4.52 5.01 6.40
CA VAL A 117 -4.33 4.82 7.85
C VAL A 117 -2.90 5.12 8.29
N MET A 118 -1.89 4.80 7.48
CA MET A 118 -0.48 4.99 7.85
C MET A 118 -0.11 6.47 8.06
N PRO A 119 -0.25 7.36 7.07
CA PRO A 119 0.10 8.77 7.28
C PRO A 119 -0.76 9.41 8.36
N LEU A 120 -2.00 8.97 8.53
CA LEU A 120 -2.89 9.52 9.54
C LEU A 120 -2.48 9.11 10.95
N TYR A 121 -2.11 7.84 11.16
CA TYR A 121 -1.54 7.38 12.42
C TYR A 121 -0.22 8.11 12.76
N LEU A 122 0.66 8.31 11.77
CA LEU A 122 1.91 9.05 11.97
C LEU A 122 1.66 10.51 12.37
N VAL A 123 0.63 11.14 11.79
CA VAL A 123 0.21 12.50 12.13
C VAL A 123 -0.33 12.59 13.55
N GLU A 124 -1.10 11.60 14.01
CA GLU A 124 -1.64 11.54 15.38
C GLU A 124 -0.53 11.42 16.44
N VAL A 125 0.54 10.68 16.15
CA VAL A 125 1.69 10.49 17.05
C VAL A 125 2.67 11.68 17.02
N SER A 126 2.55 12.56 16.03
CA SER A 126 3.44 13.68 15.79
C SER A 126 2.99 15.02 16.40
N GLU A 127 3.97 15.91 16.64
CA GLU A 127 3.71 17.28 17.07
C GLU A 127 2.94 18.07 15.99
N THR A 128 1.96 18.88 16.40
CA THR A 128 1.04 19.62 15.52
C THR A 128 1.75 20.48 14.47
N ARG A 129 2.95 20.98 14.77
CA ARG A 129 3.73 21.88 13.91
C ARG A 129 4.16 21.24 12.59
N TRP A 130 4.33 19.91 12.53
CA TRP A 130 5.00 19.24 11.39
C TRP A 130 4.17 18.15 10.72
N ARG A 131 2.87 18.10 11.03
CA ARG A 131 1.93 17.13 10.43
C ARG A 131 1.97 17.14 8.90
N GLY A 132 2.05 18.32 8.29
CA GLY A 132 2.19 18.47 6.84
C GLY A 132 3.49 17.90 6.28
N GLN A 133 4.61 18.09 7.00
CA GLN A 133 5.92 17.56 6.57
C GLN A 133 5.94 16.04 6.58
N ILE A 134 5.30 15.41 7.57
CA ILE A 134 5.21 13.95 7.70
C ILE A 134 4.42 13.33 6.55
N ILE A 135 3.27 13.93 6.18
CA ILE A 135 2.46 13.44 5.06
C ILE A 135 3.25 13.55 3.75
N THR A 136 3.91 14.69 3.50
CA THR A 136 4.72 14.88 2.30
C THR A 136 5.91 13.93 2.27
N ALA A 137 6.62 13.75 3.39
CA ALA A 137 7.74 12.82 3.50
C ALA A 137 7.29 11.37 3.25
N PHE A 138 6.13 10.96 3.79
CA PHE A 138 5.55 9.65 3.53
C PHE A 138 5.28 9.45 2.03
N LYS A 139 4.62 10.41 1.37
CA LYS A 139 4.32 10.31 -0.06
C LYS A 139 5.58 10.33 -0.93
N MET A 140 6.57 11.15 -0.61
CA MET A 140 7.86 11.15 -1.29
C MET A 140 8.58 9.80 -1.14
N ALA A 141 8.62 9.26 0.08
CA ALA A 141 9.21 7.96 0.36
C ALA A 141 8.48 6.81 -0.37
N ASN A 142 7.14 6.88 -0.45
CA ASN A 142 6.33 5.92 -1.18
C ASN A 142 6.64 5.92 -2.68
N THR A 143 6.62 7.09 -3.31
CA THR A 143 7.00 7.22 -4.73
C THR A 143 8.45 6.80 -4.95
N GLY A 144 9.37 7.19 -4.05
CA GLY A 144 10.77 6.78 -4.10
C GLY A 144 10.97 5.26 -4.05
N GLY A 145 10.27 4.57 -3.16
CA GLY A 145 10.30 3.11 -3.07
C GLY A 145 9.82 2.42 -4.35
N ALA A 146 8.73 2.92 -4.95
CA ALA A 146 8.22 2.39 -6.22
C ALA A 146 9.19 2.63 -7.40
N LEU A 147 9.86 3.79 -7.42
CA LEU A 147 10.85 4.12 -8.45
C LEU A 147 12.07 3.20 -8.37
N VAL A 148 12.60 2.95 -7.17
CA VAL A 148 13.77 2.07 -7.00
C VAL A 148 13.53 0.68 -7.59
N VAL A 149 12.33 0.12 -7.39
CA VAL A 149 11.99 -1.19 -7.96
C VAL A 149 11.85 -1.14 -9.47
N SER A 150 11.28 -0.07 -10.01
CA SER A 150 11.06 0.05 -11.46
C SER A 150 12.35 0.24 -12.26
N LEU A 151 13.47 0.58 -11.60
CA LEU A 151 14.79 0.74 -12.21
C LEU A 151 15.61 -0.55 -12.26
N VAL A 152 15.17 -1.60 -11.55
CA VAL A 152 15.77 -2.93 -11.54
C VAL A 152 15.03 -3.82 -12.53
#